data_AF-A0A3C1FP26-F1
#
_entry.id   AF-A0A3C1FP26-F1
#
_cell.length_a   1.000
_cell.length_b   1.000
_cell.length_c   1.000
_cell.angle_alpha   90.00
_cell.angle_beta   90.00
_cell.angle_gamma   90.00
#
_symmetry.space_group_name_H-M   'P 1'
#
loop_
_entity.id
_entity.type
_entity.pdbx_description
1 polymer ?
#
loop_
_entity_poly.entity_id
_entity_poly.type
_entity_poly.pdbx_seq_one_letter_code
_entity_poly.pdbx_strand_id
1 'polypeptide(L)' 'PMIGTASQVADHLIYLLEEGGGDGFQLTPSYYAPDYYADLNRMLIPELQKRGVYRTEYGEDTLRDRMNERASRAGMRAAE' A
#
# COMPACT_ATOMS: atom_id res chain seq x y z
N PRO A 1 -9.44 2.48 14.54
CA PRO A 1 -8.77 3.49 13.69
C PRO A 1 -7.26 3.48 14.00
N MET A 2 -6.41 3.37 12.98
CA MET A 2 -4.96 3.51 13.15
C MET A 2 -4.61 4.99 13.22
N ILE A 3 -4.00 5.42 14.32
CA ILE A 3 -3.66 6.82 14.58
C ILE A 3 -2.18 6.88 14.97
N GLY A 4 -1.41 7.74 14.31
CA GLY A 4 0.02 7.90 14.56
C GLY A 4 0.72 8.70 13.46
N THR A 5 2.03 8.80 13.56
CA THR A 5 2.87 9.35 12.48
C THR A 5 2.81 8.47 11.23
N ALA A 6 3.16 9.02 10.07
CA ALA A 6 3.20 8.27 8.81
C ALA A 6 4.09 7.02 8.91
N SER A 7 5.24 7.11 9.60
CA SER A 7 6.12 5.95 9.82
C SER A 7 5.45 4.87 10.65
N GLN A 8 4.83 5.23 11.79
CA GLN A 8 4.16 4.25 12.65
C GLN A 8 2.98 3.57 11.95
N VAL A 9 2.21 4.33 11.17
CA VAL A 9 1.11 3.78 10.37
C VAL A 9 1.67 2.84 9.29
N ALA A 10 2.75 3.22 8.60
CA ALA A 10 3.41 2.36 7.62
C ALA A 10 3.96 1.05 8.25
N ASP A 11 4.64 1.14 9.40
CA ASP A 11 5.14 -0.03 10.13
C ASP A 11 4.01 -1.02 10.43
N HIS A 12 2.88 -0.52 10.93
CA HIS A 12 1.76 -1.36 11.29
C HIS A 12 1.03 -1.93 10.06
N LEU A 13 0.89 -1.18 8.96
CA LEU A 13 0.32 -1.73 7.72
C LEU A 13 1.19 -2.85 7.12
N ILE A 14 2.52 -2.71 7.18
CA ILE A 14 3.44 -3.75 6.69
C ILE A 14 3.33 -4.99 7.58
N TYR A 15 3.38 -4.82 8.90
CA TYR A 15 3.20 -5.92 9.85
C TYR A 15 1.90 -6.69 9.60
N LEU A 16 0.78 -5.99 9.38
CA LEU A 16 -0.51 -6.64 9.11
C LEU A 16 -0.52 -7.42 7.78
N LEU A 17 0.19 -6.95 6.75
CA LEU A 17 0.32 -7.70 5.49
C LEU A 17 1.19 -8.95 5.65
N GLU A 18 2.27 -8.84 6.41
CA GLU A 18 3.21 -9.94 6.65
C GLU A 18 2.59 -11.05 7.50
N GLU A 19 1.89 -10.69 8.58
CA GLU A 19 1.30 -11.66 9.52
C GLU A 19 -0.12 -12.10 9.14
N GLY A 20 -0.94 -11.17 8.65
CA GLY A 20 -2.36 -11.42 8.36
C GLY A 20 -2.61 -11.99 6.96
N GLY A 21 -1.64 -11.84 6.05
CA GLY A 21 -1.79 -12.16 4.64
C GLY A 21 -2.65 -11.16 3.86
N GLY A 22 -2.69 -11.31 2.55
CA GLY A 22 -3.44 -10.47 1.62
C GLY A 22 -2.58 -9.55 0.75
N ASP A 23 -3.21 -8.94 -0.26
CA ASP A 23 -2.50 -8.19 -1.30
C ASP A 23 -2.61 -6.66 -1.16
N GLY A 24 -3.39 -6.18 -0.20
CA GLY A 24 -3.60 -4.75 0.04
C GLY A 24 -4.70 -4.47 1.05
N PHE A 25 -5.05 -3.19 1.18
CA PHE A 25 -6.03 -2.70 2.15
C PHE A 25 -7.19 -1.97 1.49
N GLN A 26 -8.39 -2.16 2.05
CA GLN A 26 -9.52 -1.26 1.81
C GLN A 26 -9.43 -0.09 2.80
N LEU A 27 -9.32 1.15 2.28
CA LEU A 27 -9.21 2.36 3.11
C LEU A 27 -10.57 3.06 3.23
N THR A 28 -11.13 3.03 4.44
CA THR A 28 -12.35 3.77 4.78
C THR A 28 -11.98 5.05 5.54
N PRO A 29 -12.44 6.23 5.10
CA PRO A 29 -12.17 7.49 5.79
C PRO A 29 -12.56 7.44 7.26
N SER A 30 -11.62 7.77 8.13
CA SER A 30 -11.89 7.90 9.57
C SER A 30 -12.44 9.27 9.94
N TYR A 31 -12.37 10.24 9.02
CA TYR A 31 -12.92 11.59 9.15
C TYR A 31 -13.32 12.13 7.77
N TYR A 32 -13.55 13.45 7.66
CA TYR A 32 -13.97 14.13 6.44
C TYR A 32 -13.09 13.81 5.21
N ALA A 33 -13.76 13.38 4.14
CA ALA A 33 -13.21 13.35 2.79
C ALA A 33 -13.58 14.67 2.08
N PRO A 34 -12.65 15.32 1.36
CA PRO A 34 -11.45 14.75 0.74
C PRO A 34 -10.16 14.78 1.57
N ASP A 35 -10.15 15.51 2.70
CA ASP A 35 -8.92 15.78 3.48
C ASP A 35 -8.23 14.49 3.94
N TYR A 36 -8.99 13.48 4.36
CA TYR A 36 -8.46 12.15 4.69
C TYR A 36 -7.54 11.58 3.62
N TYR A 37 -7.97 11.62 2.35
CA TYR A 37 -7.17 11.09 1.24
C TYR A 37 -5.99 12.01 0.89
N ALA A 38 -6.14 13.33 1.09
CA ALA A 38 -5.05 14.28 0.89
C ALA A 38 -3.90 14.04 1.88
N ASP A 39 -4.21 13.78 3.15
CA ASP A 39 -3.22 13.45 4.17
C ASP A 39 -2.50 12.14 3.87
N LEU A 40 -3.22 11.11 3.44
CA LEU A 40 -2.60 9.85 3.00
C LEU A 40 -1.59 10.09 1.87
N ASN A 41 -1.98 10.85 0.84
CA ASN A 41 -1.11 11.16 -0.29
C ASN A 41 0.11 12.01 0.10
N ARG A 42 -0.04 12.95 1.04
CA ARG A 42 1.04 13.83 1.48
C ARG A 42 2.01 13.15 2.45
N MET A 43 1.49 12.26 3.30
CA MET A 43 2.22 11.75 4.44
C MET A 43 2.53 10.25 4.31
N LEU A 44 1.52 9.41 4.11
CA LEU A 44 1.68 7.95 4.16
C LEU A 44 2.25 7.36 2.87
N ILE A 45 1.73 7.76 1.71
CA ILE A 45 2.14 7.20 0.41
C ILE A 45 3.66 7.39 0.18
N PRO A 46 4.26 8.56 0.43
CA PRO A 46 5.71 8.73 0.28
C PRO A 46 6.52 7.82 1.20
N GLU A 47 6.06 7.58 2.43
CA GLU A 47 6.74 6.66 3.36
C GLU A 47 6.68 5.21 2.87
N LEU A 48 5.54 4.76 2.35
CA LEU A 48 5.40 3.42 1.77
C LEU A 48 6.24 3.25 0.48
N GLN A 49 6.34 4.30 -0.34
CA GLN A 49 7.18 4.31 -1.53
C GLN A 49 8.68 4.24 -1.19
N LYS A 50 9.14 5.03 -0.19
CA LYS A 50 10.53 4.96 0.31
C LYS A 50 10.92 3.56 0.76
N ARG A 51 9.97 2.82 1.33
CA ARG A 51 10.15 1.43 1.80
C ARG A 51 10.02 0.38 0.69
N GLY A 52 9.71 0.78 -0.54
CA GLY A 52 9.58 -0.13 -1.68
C GLY A 52 8.33 -1.04 -1.64
N VAL A 53 7.37 -0.77 -0.75
CA VAL A 53 6.15 -1.58 -0.59
C VAL A 53 4.95 -0.99 -1.33
N TYR A 54 5.10 0.18 -1.95
CA TYR A 54 4.08 0.84 -2.74
C TYR A 54 4.65 1.35 -4.07
N ARG A 55 3.80 1.33 -5.12
CA ARG A 55 4.19 1.74 -6.47
C ARG A 55 4.52 3.24 -6.55
N THR A 56 5.51 3.62 -7.36
CA THR A 56 5.85 5.02 -7.66
C THR A 56 5.21 5.52 -8.96
N GLU A 57 4.82 4.59 -9.84
CA GLU A 57 4.20 4.87 -11.13
C GLU A 57 3.22 3.76 -11.53
N TYR A 58 2.40 4.02 -12.56
CA TYR A 58 1.54 3.03 -13.19
C TYR A 58 2.17 2.63 -14.53
N GLY A 59 2.39 1.32 -14.74
CA GLY A 59 2.96 0.79 -15.99
C GLY A 59 1.91 0.21 -16.95
N GLU A 60 1.04 -0.65 -16.44
CA GLU A 60 0.05 -1.36 -17.26
C GLU A 60 -1.20 -0.54 -17.58
N ASP A 61 -1.88 -0.85 -18.67
CA ASP A 61 -3.05 -0.11 -19.16
C ASP A 61 -4.36 -0.53 -18.49
N THR A 62 -4.52 -1.81 -18.15
CA THR A 62 -5.76 -2.32 -17.57
C THR A 62 -5.68 -2.52 -16.06
N LEU A 63 -6.84 -2.48 -15.40
CA LEU A 63 -6.93 -2.77 -13.97
C LEU A 63 -6.45 -4.20 -13.64
N ARG A 64 -6.76 -5.18 -14.50
CA ARG A 64 -6.39 -6.58 -14.30
C ARG A 64 -4.87 -6.74 -14.26
N ASP A 65 -4.20 -6.12 -15.21
CA ASP A 65 -2.74 -6.21 -15.33
C ASP A 65 -2.05 -5.56 -14.12
N ARG A 66 -2.53 -4.38 -13.70
CA ARG A 66 -2.03 -3.67 -12.51
C ARG A 66 -2.22 -4.43 -11.19
N MET A 67 -3.22 -5.30 -11.11
CA MET A 67 -3.47 -6.14 -9.93
C MET A 67 -2.62 -7.41 -9.97
N ASN A 68 -2.39 -7.96 -11.17
CA ASN A 68 -1.59 -9.18 -11.36
C ASN A 68 -0.08 -8.93 -11.39
N GLU A 69 0.39 -7.70 -11.65
CA GLU A 69 1.82 -7.33 -11.60
C GLU A 69 2.51 -7.69 -10.29
N ARG A 70 1.80 -7.59 -9.15
CA ARG A 70 2.35 -7.94 -7.84
C ARG A 70 2.40 -9.45 -7.64
N ALA A 71 1.37 -10.18 -8.07
CA ALA A 71 1.33 -11.64 -8.06
C ALA A 71 2.40 -12.26 -8.98
N SER A 72 2.66 -11.65 -10.14
CA SER A 72 3.68 -12.09 -11.10
C SER A 72 5.10 -11.89 -10.54
N ARG A 73 5.38 -10.78 -9.84
CA ARG A 73 6.66 -10.55 -9.15
C ARG A 73 6.87 -11.45 -7.92
N ALA A 74 5.80 -11.74 -7.15
CA ALA A 74 5.86 -12.63 -6.00
C ALA A 74 6.09 -14.11 -6.42
N GLY A 75 5.41 -14.57 -7.48
CA GLY A 75 5.61 -15.91 -8.03
C GLY A 75 7.01 -16.15 -8.59
N MET A 76 7.67 -15.11 -9.08
CA MET A 76 9.03 -15.18 -9.62
C MET A 76 10.12 -15.23 -8.53
N ARG A 77 9.87 -14.70 -7.32
CA ARG A 77 10.79 -14.82 -6.17
C ARG A 77 10.65 -16.11 -5.37
N ALA A 78 9.53 -16.83 -5.50
CA ALA A 78 9.31 -18.11 -4.82
C ALA A 78 9.87 -19.32 -5.63
N ALA A 79 10.31 -19.08 -6.86
CA ALA A 79 10.90 -20.10 -7.75
C ALA A 79 12.44 -20.12 -7.71
N GLU A 80 13.05 -19.37 -6.79
CA GLU A 80 14.48 -19.28 -6.52
C GLU A 80 14.78 -19.81 -5.11
#